data_AF-A0A7S1PI23-F1
#
_entry.id   AF-A0A7S1PI23-F1
#
_cell.length_a   1.000
_cell.length_b   1.000
_cell.length_c   1.000
_cell.angle_alpha   90.00
_cell.angle_beta   90.00
_cell.angle_gamma   90.00
#
_symmetry.space_group_name_H-M   'P 1'
#
loop_
_entity.id
_entity.type
_entity.pdbx_description
1 polymer ?
#
loop_
_entity_poly.entity_id
_entity_poly.type
_entity_poly.pdbx_seq_one_letter_code
_entity_poly.pdbx_strand_id
1 'polypeptide(L)'
;MSVCFGILSNDSNVCSEFGECAEPGVCECYELHHGSNCSIPECFNFLANDSQVCTGHGSCQTPNSCSCDSLYDGETCQLSYCFGVLSNSSESCSAHGACVAPQSCSCDVGYGGDNCQYPVCFGLLANDSSVCNQNGTCTAPDTCNCTTGFLFSQCQTPMCFDIPGNDSSVCSSHGLCNTRDSCICETNYVGTTCTTPVCHGRNASDSVVCNGFGTCVDANNCSCLSGYHGSNCQLAQCFSFLSNDTTQVCSGRGECEAPHQCHCSDGYTGSKCEINICF
;
A
#
# COMPACT_ATOMS: atom_id res chain seq x y z
N MET A 1 -13.71 -82.49 -20.36
CA MET A 1 -12.93 -81.28 -20.02
C MET A 1 -13.86 -80.12 -20.25
N SER A 2 -14.13 -79.33 -19.22
CA SER A 2 -15.08 -78.21 -19.31
C SER A 2 -14.42 -77.05 -20.06
N VAL A 3 -15.20 -76.28 -20.81
CA VAL A 3 -14.73 -75.08 -21.52
C VAL A 3 -15.52 -73.90 -20.99
N CYS A 4 -14.84 -72.88 -20.50
CA CYS A 4 -15.45 -71.65 -20.03
C CYS A 4 -15.01 -70.51 -20.94
N PHE A 5 -15.97 -69.82 -21.56
CA PHE A 5 -15.72 -68.66 -22.44
C PHE A 5 -14.67 -68.92 -23.53
N GLY A 6 -14.65 -70.14 -24.09
CA GLY A 6 -13.71 -70.53 -25.15
C GLY A 6 -12.32 -70.96 -24.68
N ILE A 7 -12.06 -70.99 -23.36
CA ILE A 7 -10.80 -71.41 -22.74
C ILE A 7 -11.00 -72.76 -22.03
N LEU A 8 -10.04 -73.68 -22.19
CA LEU A 8 -10.08 -75.00 -21.55
C LEU A 8 -9.91 -74.87 -20.03
N SER A 9 -10.62 -75.69 -19.25
CA SER A 9 -10.57 -75.66 -17.78
C SER A 9 -9.20 -75.92 -17.14
N ASN A 10 -8.19 -76.32 -17.90
CA ASN A 10 -6.81 -76.54 -17.44
C ASN A 10 -5.82 -75.45 -17.88
N ASP A 11 -6.29 -74.44 -18.61
CA ASP A 11 -5.50 -73.29 -19.00
C ASP A 11 -5.43 -72.28 -17.84
N SER A 12 -4.28 -71.65 -17.62
CA SER A 12 -4.10 -70.68 -16.54
C SER A 12 -5.00 -69.44 -16.70
N ASN A 13 -5.38 -69.11 -17.93
CA ASN A 13 -6.15 -67.91 -18.24
C ASN A 13 -7.67 -68.14 -18.19
N VAL A 14 -8.11 -69.37 -17.84
CA VAL A 14 -9.54 -69.66 -17.69
C VAL A 14 -10.15 -68.77 -16.62
N CYS A 15 -11.38 -68.29 -16.84
CA CYS A 15 -12.06 -67.37 -15.92
C CYS A 15 -11.21 -66.14 -15.55
N SER A 16 -10.49 -65.62 -16.54
CA SER A 16 -9.62 -64.44 -16.39
C SER A 16 -8.55 -64.58 -15.32
N GLU A 17 -8.06 -65.80 -15.05
CA GLU A 17 -7.09 -66.13 -14.00
C GLU A 17 -7.63 -66.03 -12.56
N PHE A 18 -8.88 -65.57 -12.38
CA PHE A 18 -9.48 -65.24 -11.08
C PHE A 18 -10.71 -66.09 -10.73
N GLY A 19 -10.79 -67.31 -11.25
CA GLY A 19 -11.82 -68.27 -10.88
C GLY A 19 -11.57 -69.66 -11.45
N GLU A 20 -12.45 -70.59 -11.08
CA GLU A 20 -12.44 -71.96 -11.58
C GLU A 20 -13.64 -72.23 -12.50
N CYS A 21 -13.44 -73.06 -13.52
CA CYS A 21 -14.50 -73.44 -14.45
C CYS A 21 -15.37 -74.57 -13.84
N ALA A 22 -16.45 -74.19 -13.15
CA ALA A 22 -17.35 -75.12 -12.47
C ALA A 22 -18.19 -75.95 -13.46
N GLU A 23 -18.74 -75.31 -14.50
CA GLU A 23 -19.52 -75.95 -15.57
C GLU A 23 -19.22 -75.29 -16.93
N PRO A 24 -19.56 -75.91 -18.08
CA PRO A 24 -19.36 -75.28 -19.38
C PRO A 24 -19.99 -73.87 -19.46
N GLY A 25 -19.15 -72.85 -19.59
CA GLY A 25 -19.57 -71.44 -19.63
C GLY A 25 -19.88 -70.78 -18.28
N VAL A 26 -19.64 -71.45 -17.14
CA VAL A 26 -19.89 -70.93 -15.80
C VAL A 26 -18.59 -70.92 -14.99
N CYS A 27 -18.17 -69.72 -14.59
CA CYS A 27 -17.01 -69.52 -13.72
C CYS A 27 -17.46 -69.32 -12.27
N GLU A 28 -16.78 -69.98 -11.33
CA GLU A 28 -16.86 -69.71 -9.90
C GLU A 28 -15.68 -68.79 -9.53
N CYS A 29 -15.99 -67.55 -9.19
CA CYS A 29 -14.96 -66.53 -9.00
C CYS A 29 -14.31 -66.61 -7.62
N TYR A 30 -13.01 -66.32 -7.57
CA TYR A 30 -12.30 -66.10 -6.31
C TYR A 30 -12.77 -64.82 -5.62
N GLU A 31 -12.43 -64.69 -4.34
CA GLU A 31 -12.76 -63.52 -3.53
C GLU A 31 -12.45 -62.19 -4.25
N LEU A 32 -13.37 -61.24 -4.14
CA LEU A 32 -13.29 -59.89 -4.72
C LEU A 32 -13.25 -59.85 -6.25
N HIS A 33 -13.60 -60.93 -6.95
CA HIS A 33 -13.76 -60.95 -8.39
C HIS A 33 -15.18 -61.35 -8.78
N HIS A 34 -15.71 -60.67 -9.79
CA HIS A 34 -17.11 -60.74 -10.19
C HIS A 34 -17.25 -60.73 -11.72
N GLY A 35 -18.50 -60.82 -12.18
CA GLY A 35 -18.84 -60.90 -13.59
C GLY A 35 -18.87 -62.35 -14.09
N SER A 36 -19.36 -62.53 -15.32
CA SER A 36 -19.59 -63.87 -15.88
C SER A 36 -18.32 -64.71 -16.04
N ASN A 37 -17.17 -64.07 -16.21
CA ASN A 37 -15.85 -64.67 -16.39
C ASN A 37 -14.84 -64.21 -15.32
N CYS A 38 -15.29 -63.67 -14.19
CA CYS A 38 -14.45 -63.21 -13.07
C CYS A 38 -13.46 -62.07 -13.40
N SER A 39 -13.73 -61.30 -14.46
CA SER A 39 -12.84 -60.22 -14.88
C SER A 39 -13.10 -58.86 -14.21
N ILE A 40 -14.11 -58.75 -13.35
CA ILE A 40 -14.50 -57.47 -12.71
C ILE A 40 -14.01 -57.51 -11.25
N PRO A 41 -12.90 -56.84 -10.91
CA PRO A 41 -12.45 -56.77 -9.52
C PRO A 41 -13.36 -55.86 -8.68
N GLU A 42 -13.35 -56.09 -7.37
CA GLU A 42 -13.99 -55.24 -6.37
C GLU A 42 -12.93 -54.40 -5.66
N CYS A 43 -13.15 -53.08 -5.63
CA CYS A 43 -12.32 -52.13 -4.90
C CYS A 43 -13.16 -51.48 -3.80
N PHE A 44 -12.80 -51.74 -2.53
CA PHE A 44 -13.41 -51.09 -1.37
C PHE A 44 -14.94 -51.17 -1.34
N ASN A 45 -15.49 -52.37 -1.62
CA ASN A 45 -16.92 -52.68 -1.71
C ASN A 45 -17.66 -52.11 -2.93
N PHE A 46 -16.94 -51.59 -3.93
CA PHE A 46 -17.51 -51.18 -5.22
C PHE A 46 -16.94 -52.06 -6.35
N LEU A 47 -17.82 -52.51 -7.24
CA LEU A 47 -17.40 -53.23 -8.44
C LEU A 47 -16.67 -52.27 -9.39
N ALA A 48 -15.67 -52.74 -10.13
CA ALA A 48 -14.90 -51.92 -11.06
C ALA A 48 -15.73 -51.20 -12.16
N ASN A 49 -16.97 -51.65 -12.41
CA ASN A 49 -17.90 -51.03 -13.36
C ASN A 49 -18.90 -50.06 -12.71
N ASP A 50 -18.85 -49.87 -11.39
CA ASP A 50 -19.67 -48.91 -10.67
C ASP A 50 -19.10 -47.49 -10.84
N SER A 51 -19.95 -46.50 -11.11
CA SER A 51 -19.55 -45.09 -11.21
C SER A 51 -18.94 -44.50 -9.92
N GLN A 52 -19.19 -45.11 -8.76
CA GLN A 52 -18.68 -44.67 -7.46
C GLN A 52 -17.34 -45.32 -7.08
N VAL A 53 -16.88 -46.31 -7.85
CA VAL A 53 -15.59 -46.97 -7.60
C VAL A 53 -14.46 -45.94 -7.61
N CYS A 54 -13.52 -46.06 -6.67
CA CYS A 54 -12.44 -45.08 -6.52
C CYS A 54 -12.96 -43.63 -6.42
N THR A 55 -14.08 -43.45 -5.71
CA THR A 55 -14.82 -42.18 -5.55
C THR A 55 -15.25 -41.49 -6.85
N GLY A 56 -15.25 -42.23 -7.97
CA GLY A 56 -15.52 -41.70 -9.30
C GLY A 56 -14.35 -40.90 -9.90
N HIS A 57 -13.16 -41.01 -9.32
CA HIS A 57 -11.95 -40.27 -9.71
C HIS A 57 -10.78 -41.20 -10.02
N GLY A 58 -11.09 -42.40 -10.51
CA GLY A 58 -10.08 -43.38 -10.88
C GLY A 58 -10.70 -44.67 -11.38
N SER A 59 -9.83 -45.65 -11.59
CA SER A 59 -10.19 -46.98 -12.10
C SER A 59 -9.67 -48.07 -11.16
N CYS A 60 -10.51 -49.08 -10.89
CA CYS A 60 -10.12 -50.26 -10.11
C CYS A 60 -9.27 -51.19 -10.99
N GLN A 61 -7.99 -51.36 -10.64
CA GLN A 61 -7.03 -52.14 -11.42
C GLN A 61 -6.97 -53.60 -10.94
N THR A 62 -6.90 -53.78 -9.62
CA THR A 62 -6.91 -55.07 -8.92
C THR A 62 -7.72 -54.92 -7.63
N PRO A 63 -8.08 -56.02 -6.94
CA PRO A 63 -8.87 -55.92 -5.72
C PRO A 63 -8.29 -54.93 -4.72
N ASN A 64 -9.13 -53.98 -4.28
CA ASN A 64 -8.77 -52.88 -3.38
C ASN A 64 -7.59 -52.00 -3.85
N SER A 65 -7.35 -51.90 -5.16
CA SER A 65 -6.32 -51.03 -5.74
C SER A 65 -6.90 -50.12 -6.82
N CYS A 66 -6.94 -48.83 -6.50
CA CYS A 66 -7.37 -47.78 -7.40
C CYS A 66 -6.17 -47.13 -8.10
N SER A 67 -6.28 -46.90 -9.42
CA SER A 67 -5.43 -45.99 -10.17
C SER A 67 -6.19 -44.70 -10.39
N CYS A 68 -5.73 -43.64 -9.73
CA CYS A 68 -6.41 -42.35 -9.70
C CYS A 68 -6.21 -41.55 -10.99
N ASP A 69 -7.25 -40.78 -11.33
CA ASP A 69 -7.20 -39.78 -12.38
C ASP A 69 -6.22 -38.65 -12.01
N SER A 70 -5.82 -37.88 -13.02
CA SER A 70 -4.93 -36.74 -12.80
C SER A 70 -5.52 -35.79 -11.76
N LEU A 71 -4.67 -35.32 -10.84
CA LEU A 71 -5.01 -34.43 -9.72
C LEU A 71 -5.82 -35.08 -8.58
N TYR A 72 -5.93 -36.42 -8.55
CA TYR A 72 -6.45 -37.16 -7.41
C TYR A 72 -5.40 -38.12 -6.84
N ASP A 73 -5.55 -38.44 -5.56
CA ASP A 73 -4.65 -39.33 -4.81
C ASP A 73 -5.40 -39.96 -3.62
N GLY A 74 -4.71 -40.83 -2.88
CA GLY A 74 -5.25 -41.62 -1.79
C GLY A 74 -5.73 -42.99 -2.24
N GLU A 75 -5.96 -43.87 -1.26
CA GLU A 75 -6.30 -45.28 -1.52
C GLU A 75 -7.57 -45.46 -2.36
N THR A 76 -8.52 -44.53 -2.25
CA THR A 76 -9.78 -44.54 -3.01
C THR A 76 -9.91 -43.33 -3.95
N CYS A 77 -8.81 -42.62 -4.24
CA CYS A 77 -8.79 -41.39 -5.03
C CYS A 77 -9.63 -40.22 -4.44
N GLN A 78 -9.80 -40.25 -3.12
CA GLN A 78 -10.61 -39.30 -2.37
C GLN A 78 -9.92 -37.96 -2.10
N LEU A 79 -8.60 -37.89 -2.23
CA LEU A 79 -7.83 -36.67 -2.04
C LEU A 79 -7.64 -35.99 -3.38
N SER A 80 -7.71 -34.66 -3.41
CA SER A 80 -7.46 -33.87 -4.62
C SER A 80 -6.23 -32.99 -4.44
N TYR A 81 -5.56 -32.66 -5.55
CA TYR A 81 -4.49 -31.70 -5.57
C TYR A 81 -5.02 -30.29 -5.85
N CYS A 82 -4.74 -29.38 -4.93
CA CYS A 82 -4.90 -27.94 -5.13
C CYS A 82 -3.51 -27.32 -5.35
N PHE A 83 -3.27 -26.83 -6.57
CA PHE A 83 -2.02 -26.15 -6.95
C PHE A 83 -0.76 -26.95 -6.62
N GLY A 84 -0.82 -28.27 -6.78
CA GLY A 84 0.29 -29.20 -6.53
C GLY A 84 0.41 -29.68 -5.08
N VAL A 85 -0.50 -29.27 -4.19
CA VAL A 85 -0.53 -29.70 -2.79
C VAL A 85 -1.78 -30.54 -2.51
N LEU A 86 -1.63 -31.67 -1.81
CA LEU A 86 -2.75 -32.55 -1.44
C LEU A 86 -3.74 -31.82 -0.51
N SER A 87 -5.03 -32.12 -0.67
CA SER A 87 -6.14 -31.50 0.08
C SER A 87 -6.08 -31.72 1.60
N ASN A 88 -5.35 -32.73 2.08
CA ASN A 88 -5.19 -33.02 3.50
C ASN A 88 -3.92 -32.41 4.13
N SER A 89 -3.08 -31.74 3.33
CA SER A 89 -1.87 -31.05 3.82
C SER A 89 -2.23 -29.73 4.49
N SER A 90 -1.51 -29.36 5.55
CA SER A 90 -1.63 -28.04 6.19
C SER A 90 -1.25 -26.89 5.26
N GLU A 91 -0.45 -27.16 4.22
CA GLU A 91 0.01 -26.18 3.24
C GLU A 91 -0.97 -26.02 2.06
N SER A 92 -2.03 -26.83 2.00
CA SER A 92 -3.03 -26.74 0.94
C SER A 92 -3.67 -25.35 0.93
N CYS A 93 -3.94 -24.79 -0.25
CA CYS A 93 -4.50 -23.44 -0.38
C CYS A 93 -3.69 -22.38 0.39
N SER A 94 -2.35 -22.48 0.27
CA SER A 94 -1.40 -21.60 0.98
C SER A 94 -1.61 -21.54 2.50
N ALA A 95 -2.13 -22.61 3.11
CA ALA A 95 -2.50 -22.68 4.53
C ALA A 95 -3.60 -21.68 4.97
N HIS A 96 -4.35 -21.13 4.02
CA HIS A 96 -5.36 -20.07 4.22
C HIS A 96 -6.68 -20.40 3.54
N GLY A 97 -7.01 -21.69 3.45
CA GLY A 97 -8.28 -22.15 2.91
C GLY A 97 -8.38 -23.67 2.88
N ALA A 98 -9.50 -24.14 2.35
CA ALA A 98 -9.78 -25.55 2.15
C ALA A 98 -9.80 -25.90 0.66
N CYS A 99 -9.15 -27.01 0.29
CA CYS A 99 -9.23 -27.56 -1.07
C CYS A 99 -10.60 -28.23 -1.26
N VAL A 100 -11.46 -27.65 -2.08
CA VAL A 100 -12.86 -28.11 -2.28
C VAL A 100 -13.05 -28.93 -3.56
N ALA A 101 -12.14 -28.78 -4.52
CA ALA A 101 -12.06 -29.55 -5.75
C ALA A 101 -10.63 -29.41 -6.33
N PRO A 102 -10.22 -30.24 -7.31
CA PRO A 102 -8.91 -30.08 -7.95
C PRO A 102 -8.68 -28.65 -8.43
N GLN A 103 -7.53 -28.07 -8.08
CA GLN A 103 -7.15 -26.69 -8.40
C GLN A 103 -8.14 -25.62 -7.91
N SER A 104 -8.97 -25.93 -6.91
CA SER A 104 -10.01 -25.02 -6.43
C SER A 104 -10.00 -24.93 -4.90
N CYS A 105 -9.67 -23.74 -4.41
CA CYS A 105 -9.62 -23.42 -3.00
C CYS A 105 -10.82 -22.57 -2.56
N SER A 106 -11.33 -22.84 -1.36
CA SER A 106 -12.24 -21.97 -0.62
C SER A 106 -11.45 -21.25 0.45
N CYS A 107 -11.20 -19.95 0.27
CA CYS A 107 -10.33 -19.19 1.15
C CYS A 107 -10.97 -18.82 2.48
N ASP A 108 -10.13 -18.74 3.51
CA ASP A 108 -10.49 -18.21 4.81
C ASP A 108 -10.78 -16.71 4.74
N VAL A 109 -11.52 -16.21 5.73
CA VAL A 109 -11.82 -14.78 5.85
C VAL A 109 -10.52 -13.99 5.94
N GLY A 110 -10.37 -13.00 5.07
CA GLY A 110 -9.16 -12.16 5.01
C GLY A 110 -8.11 -12.66 4.02
N TYR A 111 -8.37 -13.71 3.24
CA TYR A 111 -7.49 -14.18 2.17
C TYR A 111 -8.23 -14.32 0.84
N GLY A 112 -7.49 -14.28 -0.26
CA GLY A 112 -8.03 -14.50 -1.61
C GLY A 112 -6.94 -14.81 -2.65
N GLY A 113 -7.35 -14.84 -3.91
CA GLY A 113 -6.58 -15.44 -4.99
C GLY A 113 -6.91 -16.93 -5.16
N ASP A 114 -6.51 -17.50 -6.30
CA ASP A 114 -6.90 -18.86 -6.67
C ASP A 114 -6.42 -19.93 -5.68
N ASN A 115 -5.28 -19.69 -5.03
CA ASN A 115 -4.69 -20.56 -4.00
C ASN A 115 -4.70 -19.91 -2.60
N CYS A 116 -5.55 -18.89 -2.38
CA CYS A 116 -5.64 -18.15 -1.11
C CYS A 116 -4.32 -17.50 -0.65
N GLN A 117 -3.45 -17.18 -1.62
CA GLN A 117 -2.09 -16.69 -1.37
C GLN A 117 -2.03 -15.19 -1.02
N TYR A 118 -3.09 -14.43 -1.24
CA TYR A 118 -3.10 -12.98 -1.03
C TYR A 118 -3.91 -12.62 0.22
N PRO A 119 -3.29 -12.04 1.26
CA PRO A 119 -4.05 -11.45 2.35
C PRO A 119 -4.86 -10.24 1.88
N VAL A 120 -5.95 -9.96 2.59
CA VAL A 120 -6.83 -8.80 2.37
C VAL A 120 -6.53 -7.77 3.46
N CYS A 121 -6.02 -6.61 3.05
CA CYS A 121 -5.78 -5.47 3.93
C CYS A 121 -6.84 -4.41 3.73
N PHE A 122 -7.67 -4.17 4.74
CA PHE A 122 -8.67 -3.10 4.76
C PHE A 122 -9.62 -3.16 3.55
N GLY A 123 -9.98 -4.38 3.14
CA GLY A 123 -10.88 -4.64 2.01
C GLY A 123 -10.20 -4.75 0.64
N LEU A 124 -8.88 -4.60 0.55
CA LEU A 124 -8.12 -4.73 -0.70
C LEU A 124 -7.19 -5.95 -0.65
N LEU A 125 -7.15 -6.75 -1.71
CA LEU A 125 -6.21 -7.86 -1.82
C LEU A 125 -4.77 -7.35 -1.92
N ALA A 126 -3.80 -8.12 -1.42
CA ALA A 126 -2.38 -7.76 -1.42
C ALA A 126 -1.78 -7.51 -2.81
N ASN A 127 -2.40 -8.03 -3.88
CA ASN A 127 -1.98 -7.80 -5.26
C ASN A 127 -2.68 -6.60 -5.92
N ASP A 128 -3.60 -5.92 -5.22
CA ASP A 128 -4.20 -4.67 -5.69
C ASP A 128 -3.18 -3.52 -5.63
N SER A 129 -3.09 -2.71 -6.69
CA SER A 129 -2.14 -1.60 -6.74
C SER A 129 -2.38 -0.52 -5.68
N SER A 130 -3.60 -0.39 -5.18
CA SER A 130 -4.00 0.65 -4.21
C SER A 130 -3.85 0.22 -2.74
N VAL A 131 -3.51 -1.06 -2.49
CA VAL A 131 -3.35 -1.60 -1.13
C VAL A 131 -2.31 -0.82 -0.34
N CYS A 132 -2.54 -0.63 0.96
CA CYS A 132 -1.64 0.12 1.85
C CYS A 132 -1.29 1.52 1.33
N ASN A 133 -2.25 2.20 0.70
CA ASN A 133 -2.09 3.52 0.08
C ASN A 133 -0.93 3.62 -0.92
N GLN A 134 -0.53 2.52 -1.58
CA GLN A 134 0.66 2.45 -2.45
C GLN A 134 2.00 2.68 -1.71
N ASN A 135 1.97 2.79 -0.38
CA ASN A 135 3.12 3.16 0.45
C ASN A 135 3.54 2.03 1.39
N GLY A 136 3.14 0.80 1.10
CA GLY A 136 3.45 -0.37 1.91
C GLY A 136 3.09 -1.67 1.22
N THR A 137 3.34 -2.78 1.90
CA THR A 137 2.97 -4.12 1.46
C THR A 137 1.98 -4.75 2.42
N CYS A 138 0.94 -5.40 1.90
CA CYS A 138 0.00 -6.16 2.71
C CYS A 138 0.63 -7.50 3.06
N THR A 139 0.97 -7.73 4.34
CA THR A 139 1.71 -8.92 4.78
C THR A 139 0.83 -9.94 5.52
N ALA A 140 -0.32 -9.51 6.01
CA ALA A 140 -1.32 -10.34 6.69
C ALA A 140 -2.67 -9.60 6.64
N PRO A 141 -3.81 -10.27 6.96
CA PRO A 141 -5.10 -9.61 7.02
C PRO A 141 -5.06 -8.32 7.84
N ASP A 142 -5.58 -7.23 7.27
CA ASP A 142 -5.59 -5.88 7.85
C ASP A 142 -4.22 -5.38 8.37
N THR A 143 -3.12 -5.89 7.81
CA THR A 143 -1.76 -5.59 8.27
C THR A 143 -0.90 -5.10 7.10
N CYS A 144 -0.63 -3.79 7.08
CA CYS A 144 0.31 -3.17 6.16
C CYS A 144 1.69 -2.98 6.79
N ASN A 145 2.73 -3.41 6.10
CA ASN A 145 4.10 -3.05 6.40
C ASN A 145 4.49 -1.82 5.58
N CYS A 146 4.62 -0.67 6.25
CA CYS A 146 4.83 0.60 5.57
C CYS A 146 6.28 0.78 5.10
N THR A 147 6.41 1.36 3.92
CA THR A 147 7.69 1.82 3.39
C THR A 147 8.23 2.93 4.31
N THR A 148 9.55 2.98 4.46
CA THR A 148 10.22 4.03 5.26
C THR A 148 9.73 5.42 4.86
N GLY A 149 9.27 6.20 5.85
CA GLY A 149 8.68 7.52 5.60
C GLY A 149 7.16 7.55 5.63
N PHE A 150 6.47 6.43 5.86
CA PHE A 150 5.02 6.36 6.00
C PHE A 150 4.60 5.65 7.29
N LEU A 151 3.51 6.11 7.88
CA LEU A 151 3.03 5.69 9.19
C LEU A 151 1.55 5.29 9.17
N PHE A 152 1.12 4.73 10.31
CA PHE A 152 -0.22 4.22 10.60
C PHE A 152 -0.60 2.95 9.84
N SER A 153 -1.77 2.40 10.17
CA SER A 153 -2.21 1.05 9.79
C SER A 153 -2.36 0.82 8.28
N GLN A 154 -2.60 1.86 7.49
CA GLN A 154 -2.72 1.76 6.02
C GLN A 154 -1.60 2.51 5.30
N CYS A 155 -0.55 2.96 6.00
CA CYS A 155 0.54 3.76 5.41
C CYS A 155 0.07 5.08 4.78
N GLN A 156 -0.99 5.67 5.35
CA GLN A 156 -1.64 6.86 4.80
C GLN A 156 -0.91 8.17 5.14
N THR A 157 -0.12 8.21 6.22
CA THR A 157 0.50 9.46 6.67
C THR A 157 1.98 9.49 6.32
N PRO A 158 2.43 10.42 5.46
CA PRO A 158 3.85 10.61 5.20
C PRO A 158 4.58 11.26 6.40
N MET A 159 5.88 11.05 6.48
CA MET A 159 6.79 11.81 7.34
C MET A 159 7.48 12.88 6.50
N CYS A 160 7.53 14.10 7.01
CA CYS A 160 8.27 15.20 6.42
C CYS A 160 9.40 15.59 7.36
N PHE A 161 10.65 15.35 6.96
CA PHE A 161 11.84 15.69 7.73
C PHE A 161 11.78 15.12 9.15
N ASP A 162 11.50 13.81 9.23
CA ASP A 162 11.35 13.02 10.46
C ASP A 162 10.17 13.42 11.37
N ILE A 163 9.29 14.31 10.91
CA ILE A 163 8.07 14.69 11.64
C ILE A 163 6.84 14.03 10.97
N PRO A 164 5.98 13.31 11.71
CA PRO A 164 4.74 12.76 11.18
C PRO A 164 3.84 13.84 10.56
N GLY A 165 3.26 13.59 9.38
CA GLY A 165 2.42 14.55 8.67
C GLY A 165 1.15 15.00 9.40
N ASN A 166 0.75 14.29 10.46
CA ASN A 166 -0.36 14.64 11.32
C ASN A 166 0.06 15.37 12.62
N ASP A 167 1.35 15.58 12.83
CA ASP A 167 1.87 16.35 13.96
C ASP A 167 1.68 17.84 13.70
N SER A 168 1.30 18.61 14.73
CA SER A 168 1.07 20.06 14.59
C SER A 168 2.33 20.86 14.23
N SER A 169 3.52 20.33 14.52
CA SER A 169 4.81 20.99 14.25
C SER A 169 5.35 20.72 12.85
N VAL A 170 4.71 19.82 12.08
CA VAL A 170 5.16 19.46 10.74
C VAL A 170 5.19 20.69 9.83
N CYS A 171 6.18 20.76 8.95
CA CYS A 171 6.36 21.91 8.06
C CYS A 171 6.37 23.25 8.83
N SER A 172 7.01 23.24 10.01
CA SER A 172 7.10 24.38 10.92
C SER A 172 5.75 24.98 11.33
N SER A 173 4.68 24.18 11.32
CA SER A 173 3.30 24.63 11.59
C SER A 173 2.75 25.63 10.55
N HIS A 174 3.44 25.79 9.41
CA HIS A 174 3.13 26.75 8.35
C HIS A 174 3.00 26.06 6.98
N GLY A 175 2.60 24.80 7.00
CA GLY A 175 2.43 24.01 5.79
C GLY A 175 1.82 22.64 6.05
N LEU A 176 1.55 21.94 4.95
CA LEU A 176 1.02 20.59 4.94
C LEU A 176 2.08 19.63 4.44
N CYS A 177 2.25 18.49 5.12
CA CYS A 177 3.09 17.40 4.63
C CYS A 177 2.35 16.65 3.52
N ASN A 178 2.76 16.85 2.28
CA ASN A 178 2.06 16.31 1.11
C ASN A 178 2.52 14.89 0.76
N THR A 179 3.83 14.70 0.69
CA THR A 179 4.48 13.41 0.49
C THR A 179 5.72 13.34 1.39
N ARG A 180 6.41 12.20 1.41
CA ARG A 180 7.66 12.06 2.15
C ARG A 180 8.61 13.23 1.87
N ASP A 181 9.09 13.86 2.94
CA ASP A 181 10.05 14.99 2.92
C ASP A 181 9.63 16.16 2.01
N SER A 182 8.32 16.37 1.82
CA SER A 182 7.77 17.42 0.96
C SER A 182 6.66 18.20 1.65
N CYS A 183 6.95 19.46 1.99
CA CYS A 183 5.99 20.40 2.54
C CYS A 183 5.39 21.30 1.46
N ILE A 184 4.07 21.50 1.50
CA ILE A 184 3.36 22.56 0.79
C ILE A 184 3.15 23.69 1.78
N CYS A 185 3.84 24.81 1.58
CA CYS A 185 3.77 25.94 2.51
C CYS A 185 2.49 26.75 2.36
N GLU A 186 2.03 27.28 3.47
CA GLU A 186 0.96 28.27 3.52
C GLU A 186 1.38 29.58 2.83
N THR A 187 0.41 30.44 2.56
CA THR A 187 0.68 31.73 1.93
C THR A 187 1.63 32.55 2.81
N ASN A 188 2.66 33.12 2.19
CA ASN A 188 3.73 33.89 2.84
C ASN A 188 4.74 33.08 3.66
N TYR A 189 4.85 31.76 3.45
CA TYR A 189 6.01 30.99 3.88
C TYR A 189 6.62 30.25 2.70
N VAL A 190 7.94 30.08 2.73
CA VAL A 190 8.71 29.39 1.70
C VAL A 190 9.81 28.54 2.32
N GLY A 191 10.47 27.75 1.48
CA GLY A 191 11.51 26.80 1.87
C GLY A 191 10.98 25.37 1.95
N THR A 192 11.89 24.40 2.08
CA THR A 192 11.55 22.97 2.08
C THR A 192 10.75 22.56 3.32
N THR A 193 10.88 23.29 4.42
CA THR A 193 10.20 23.05 5.71
C THR A 193 9.26 24.19 6.10
N CYS A 194 9.00 25.15 5.22
CA CYS A 194 8.13 26.32 5.47
C CYS A 194 8.55 27.19 6.67
N THR A 195 9.85 27.22 6.96
CA THR A 195 10.44 28.02 8.04
C THR A 195 10.62 29.50 7.68
N THR A 196 10.67 29.83 6.38
CA THR A 196 11.12 31.15 5.96
C THR A 196 9.91 32.03 5.62
N PRO A 197 9.60 33.07 6.41
CA PRO A 197 8.47 33.93 6.13
C PRO A 197 8.75 34.85 4.94
N VAL A 198 7.66 35.31 4.32
CA VAL A 198 7.65 36.30 3.25
C VAL A 198 6.98 37.56 3.80
N CYS A 199 7.67 38.68 3.69
CA CYS A 199 7.14 39.99 4.08
C CYS A 199 6.94 40.84 2.83
N HIS A 200 5.69 41.27 2.60
CA HIS A 200 5.34 42.18 1.50
C HIS A 200 5.87 41.69 0.13
N GLY A 201 5.75 40.38 -0.11
CA GLY A 201 6.19 39.73 -1.36
C GLY A 201 7.69 39.44 -1.46
N ARG A 202 8.48 39.72 -0.42
CA ARG A 202 9.93 39.47 -0.35
C ARG A 202 10.24 38.40 0.67
N ASN A 203 11.08 37.44 0.30
CA ASN A 203 11.55 36.39 1.20
C ASN A 203 12.37 37.02 2.36
N ALA A 204 12.25 36.52 3.59
CA ALA A 204 13.03 36.99 4.74
C ALA A 204 14.55 36.94 4.52
N SER A 205 15.03 36.09 3.61
CA SER A 205 16.46 36.03 3.22
C SER A 205 16.88 37.08 2.18
N ASP A 206 15.94 37.85 1.61
CA ASP A 206 16.25 38.93 0.66
C ASP A 206 16.83 40.13 1.43
N SER A 207 17.95 40.68 0.95
CA SER A 207 18.62 41.82 1.60
C SER A 207 17.80 43.12 1.58
N VAL A 208 16.79 43.23 0.70
CA VAL A 208 15.88 44.38 0.64
C VAL A 208 14.53 44.12 1.30
N VAL A 209 14.34 42.98 1.99
CA VAL A 209 13.13 42.74 2.79
C VAL A 209 12.96 43.84 3.85
N CYS A 210 11.72 44.22 4.17
CA CYS A 210 11.47 45.32 5.12
C CYS A 210 12.18 46.62 4.71
N ASN A 211 12.19 46.92 3.40
CA ASN A 211 12.94 48.02 2.76
C ASN A 211 14.46 48.03 3.06
N GLY A 212 15.04 46.90 3.49
CA GLY A 212 16.44 46.84 3.94
C GLY A 212 16.67 47.48 5.32
N PHE A 213 15.61 47.97 5.98
CA PHE A 213 15.66 48.66 7.27
C PHE A 213 14.93 47.91 8.38
N GLY A 214 14.81 46.59 8.23
CA GLY A 214 14.20 45.72 9.23
C GLY A 214 14.46 44.25 8.94
N THR A 215 13.98 43.40 9.84
CA THR A 215 13.99 41.94 9.68
C THR A 215 12.57 41.42 9.55
N CYS A 216 12.35 40.51 8.60
CA CYS A 216 11.08 39.81 8.50
C CYS A 216 11.03 38.73 9.58
N VAL A 217 10.21 38.95 10.62
CA VAL A 217 10.14 38.07 11.79
C VAL A 217 8.99 37.06 11.69
N ASP A 218 7.98 37.39 10.88
CA ASP A 218 6.84 36.53 10.61
C ASP A 218 6.16 36.96 9.29
N ALA A 219 5.17 36.19 8.80
CA ALA A 219 4.45 36.50 7.57
C ALA A 219 3.92 37.95 7.55
N ASN A 220 4.38 38.76 6.58
CA ASN A 220 4.07 40.20 6.47
C ASN A 220 4.37 41.06 7.70
N ASN A 221 5.19 40.56 8.64
CA ASN A 221 5.53 41.25 9.87
C ASN A 221 7.03 41.60 9.90
N CYS A 222 7.31 42.89 9.80
CA CYS A 222 8.66 43.44 9.84
C CYS A 222 8.97 44.03 11.22
N SER A 223 10.10 43.61 11.79
CA SER A 223 10.72 44.28 12.93
C SER A 223 11.70 45.33 12.43
N CYS A 224 11.35 46.60 12.56
CA CYS A 224 12.13 47.71 12.01
C CYS A 224 13.35 48.06 12.87
N LEU A 225 14.42 48.48 12.20
CA LEU A 225 15.58 49.08 12.84
C LEU A 225 15.18 50.40 13.53
N SER A 226 15.94 50.78 14.56
CA SER A 226 15.70 52.02 15.30
C SER A 226 15.63 53.24 14.36
N GLY A 227 14.59 54.05 14.52
CA GLY A 227 14.33 55.22 13.68
C GLY A 227 13.57 54.93 12.39
N TYR A 228 13.26 53.67 12.07
CA TYR A 228 12.37 53.29 10.96
C TYR A 228 11.05 52.72 11.48
N HIS A 229 9.97 53.00 10.76
CA HIS A 229 8.60 52.69 11.15
C HIS A 229 7.75 52.30 9.93
N GLY A 230 6.51 51.89 10.20
CA GLY A 230 5.57 51.41 9.18
C GLY A 230 5.62 49.88 9.03
N SER A 231 4.62 49.32 8.35
CA SER A 231 4.46 47.87 8.20
C SER A 231 5.59 47.18 7.43
N ASN A 232 6.35 47.92 6.62
CA ASN A 232 7.48 47.43 5.83
C ASN A 232 8.76 48.25 6.11
N CYS A 233 8.82 48.99 7.23
CA CYS A 233 9.96 49.84 7.61
C CYS A 233 10.31 50.94 6.60
N GLN A 234 9.31 51.43 5.86
CA GLN A 234 9.48 52.44 4.82
C GLN A 234 9.53 53.89 5.34
N LEU A 235 9.18 54.13 6.61
CA LEU A 235 9.06 55.47 7.18
C LEU A 235 10.24 55.78 8.09
N ALA A 236 11.16 56.65 7.67
CA ALA A 236 12.22 57.15 8.53
C ALA A 236 11.70 58.23 9.50
N GLN A 237 12.25 58.28 10.71
CA GLN A 237 11.92 59.27 11.73
C GLN A 237 12.97 60.39 11.78
N CYS A 238 12.58 61.60 11.41
CA CYS A 238 13.41 62.80 11.50
C CYS A 238 12.93 63.68 12.66
N PHE A 239 13.73 63.75 13.73
CA PHE A 239 13.52 64.66 14.87
C PHE A 239 12.10 64.60 15.45
N SER A 240 11.65 63.37 15.74
CA SER A 240 10.33 63.02 16.29
C SER A 240 9.17 62.96 15.29
N PHE A 241 9.36 63.36 14.04
CA PHE A 241 8.32 63.27 12.99
C PHE A 241 8.66 62.18 11.98
N LEU A 242 7.65 61.45 11.50
CA LEU A 242 7.80 60.42 10.48
C LEU A 242 7.88 61.07 9.08
N SER A 243 8.56 60.41 8.15
CA SER A 243 8.74 60.90 6.77
C SER A 243 7.44 61.14 6.01
N ASN A 244 6.31 60.55 6.42
CA ASN A 244 4.99 60.80 5.83
C ASN A 244 4.27 62.04 6.42
N ASP A 245 4.76 62.64 7.51
CA ASP A 245 4.23 63.90 8.04
C ASP A 245 4.85 65.08 7.29
N THR A 246 4.30 65.38 6.12
CA THR A 246 4.81 66.42 5.21
C THR A 246 4.70 67.84 5.78
N THR A 247 4.04 68.04 6.92
CA THR A 247 3.82 69.36 7.51
C THR A 247 4.79 69.70 8.62
N GLN A 248 5.30 68.69 9.33
CA GLN A 248 6.19 68.87 10.47
C GLN A 248 7.60 68.31 10.23
N VAL A 249 7.71 67.24 9.44
CA VAL A 249 9.02 66.63 9.14
C VAL A 249 9.89 67.65 8.41
N CYS A 250 11.15 67.79 8.85
CA CYS A 250 12.08 68.75 8.28
C CYS A 250 11.49 70.16 8.13
N SER A 251 10.72 70.60 9.14
CA SER A 251 10.02 71.89 9.20
C SER A 251 9.05 72.15 8.03
N GLY A 252 8.59 71.09 7.35
CA GLY A 252 7.79 71.18 6.12
C GLY A 252 8.54 71.76 4.92
N ARG A 253 9.88 71.80 4.97
CA ARG A 253 10.78 72.50 4.03
C ARG A 253 11.92 71.60 3.54
N GLY A 254 11.70 70.30 3.58
CA GLY A 254 12.68 69.29 3.16
C GLY A 254 12.10 67.89 3.23
N GLU A 255 12.90 66.91 2.82
CA GLU A 255 12.56 65.49 2.81
C GLU A 255 13.40 64.74 3.86
N CYS A 256 12.80 63.74 4.51
CA CYS A 256 13.49 62.88 5.46
C CYS A 256 14.11 61.69 4.72
N GLU A 257 15.43 61.69 4.52
CA GLU A 257 16.14 60.64 3.77
C GLU A 257 16.50 59.44 4.64
N ALA A 258 16.80 59.68 5.92
CA ALA A 258 17.20 58.67 6.89
C ALA A 258 16.88 59.17 8.32
N PRO A 259 16.95 58.30 9.36
CA PRO A 259 16.70 58.71 10.73
C PRO A 259 17.57 59.90 11.13
N HIS A 260 16.92 60.97 11.62
CA HIS A 260 17.56 62.24 11.99
C HIS A 260 18.31 62.97 10.86
N GLN A 261 18.04 62.67 9.59
CA GLN A 261 18.68 63.30 8.43
C GLN A 261 17.65 63.91 7.48
N CYS A 262 17.66 65.24 7.39
CA CYS A 262 16.82 66.00 6.47
C CYS A 262 17.62 66.49 5.27
N HIS A 263 17.03 66.36 4.08
CA HIS A 263 17.46 67.02 2.86
C HIS A 263 16.62 68.28 2.65
N CYS A 264 17.23 69.45 2.80
CA CYS A 264 16.51 70.72 2.73
C CYS A 264 16.25 71.15 1.29
N SER A 265 15.05 71.66 1.04
CA SER A 265 14.73 72.30 -0.24
C SER A 265 15.58 73.56 -0.44
N ASP A 266 15.72 73.99 -1.70
CA ASP A 266 16.50 75.18 -2.06
C ASP A 266 16.10 76.42 -1.24
N GLY A 267 17.09 77.12 -0.69
CA GLY A 267 16.90 78.30 0.15
C GLY A 267 16.70 78.02 1.64
N TYR A 268 16.78 76.75 2.07
CA TYR A 268 16.72 76.37 3.49
C TYR A 268 17.98 75.62 3.95
N THR A 269 18.32 75.77 5.23
CA THR A 269 19.46 75.11 5.89
C THR A 269 19.11 74.80 7.35
N GLY A 270 20.06 74.26 8.11
CA GLY A 270 19.85 73.72 9.46
C GLY A 270 19.58 72.22 9.45
N SER A 271 19.66 71.58 10.62
CA SER A 271 19.50 70.12 10.72
C SER A 271 18.06 69.67 10.50
N LYS A 272 17.09 70.56 10.68
CA LYS A 272 15.65 70.34 10.44
C LYS A 272 15.10 71.23 9.33
N CYS A 273 15.96 71.85 8.50
CA CYS A 273 15.57 72.80 7.46
C CYS A 273 14.77 74.02 7.99
N GLU A 274 15.11 74.44 9.20
CA GLU A 274 14.41 75.49 9.95
C GLU A 274 14.94 76.91 9.65
N ILE A 275 16.08 77.02 8.98
CA ILE A 275 16.78 78.30 8.74
C ILE A 275 16.63 78.71 7.27
N ASN A 276 16.23 79.95 7.01
CA ASN A 276 16.25 80.51 5.65
C ASN A 276 17.66 80.96 5.27
N ILE A 277 18.08 80.68 4.04
CA ILE A 277 19.29 81.24 3.44
C ILE A 277 18.92 82.63 2.91
N CYS A 278 19.49 83.68 3.52
CA CYS A 278 19.34 85.06 3.05
C CYS A 278 20.62 85.48 2.30
N PHE A 279 20.46 86.09 1.13
CA PHE A 279 21.54 86.71 0.34
C PHE A 279 21.48 88.23 0.44
#